data_AF-A0A660ZSW4-F1
#
_entry.id   AF-A0A660ZSW4-F1
#
_cell.length_a   1.000
_cell.length_b   1.000
_cell.length_c   1.000
_cell.angle_alpha   90.00
_cell.angle_beta   90.00
_cell.angle_gamma   90.00
#
_symmetry.space_group_name_H-M   'P 1'
#
loop_
_entity.id
_entity.type
_entity.pdbx_description
1 polymer ?
#
loop_
_entity_poly.entity_id
_entity_poly.type
_entity_poly.pdbx_seq_one_letter_code
_entity_poly.pdbx_strand_id
1 'polypeptide(L)'
;MLLLLALGSTVSRVATATQPAWPWPVPTDPAAITGTFMESRETRFHTGLDVRTAGQTGWPVISPVAGHVARLRCSARGYGLALYIADGAGHTVLFAHLDRFFAPAAERLAAAQSASGQYEQDLHFAPGEIPVSREQVVALSGETGTGAPHVHVEVRDAAQRVLNPADFFDVPDSIAPTIGALRLVAADPDAPLSRTVDGNGERVAARGQWIVEVLASDRTGYAPFPVAPRAVSLFVDGTLRYRLSNDVLAFSESRQMRLDQRPGRGGRWYRMQRRQGSTLPGRSGPGGLVTVSDRPVELRIVVEDAKGLRAGFGCVLLPEQPSRAVQGTSLRVEGPLLIAELAGSGEMPPLVEGPDGHHLLEAVDGGWRVGVEHRALADGLYKLLQRGEERASLELRFPAGGIDGGGGDGAPELLPAPGTWPGGALELRRTRIIPGAGLQAIGDALELVGHGFVPATALRFAASGPEYSLLMRHDGKGFKPMDVVEAGQASCDAFGTVALLLDTEPPSIGELDLDPATGRVLVHYRGPTESHGVPLPQWQPLQLSVLDLGSGLPETGPLVLLDGKRWPVRYDGERERLLLDWFVAPQPGLHSLEVIATDLAGRQSSRSFELEFRR
;
A
#
# COMPACT_ATOMS: atom_id res chain seq x y z
N MET A 1 -27.10 62.85 33.40
CA MET A 1 -26.62 61.56 33.94
C MET A 1 -27.13 60.47 33.00
N LEU A 2 -26.29 59.53 32.56
CA LEU A 2 -26.54 58.70 31.37
C LEU A 2 -27.67 57.67 31.55
N LEU A 3 -28.41 57.43 30.46
CA LEU A 3 -29.29 56.28 30.26
C LEU A 3 -28.55 55.28 29.36
N LEU A 4 -28.28 54.05 29.83
CA LEU A 4 -27.65 53.01 29.00
C LEU A 4 -28.69 52.29 28.13
N LEU A 5 -28.46 52.28 26.83
CA LEU A 5 -29.16 51.44 25.86
C LEU A 5 -28.45 50.08 25.73
N ALA A 6 -29.15 49.00 26.05
CA ALA A 6 -28.68 47.64 25.77
C ALA A 6 -29.12 47.21 24.37
N LEU A 7 -28.18 47.16 23.42
CA LEU A 7 -28.40 46.62 22.08
C LEU A 7 -28.24 45.09 22.09
N GLY A 8 -29.35 44.37 22.07
CA GLY A 8 -29.35 42.91 21.90
C GLY A 8 -29.11 42.52 20.44
N SER A 9 -27.90 42.03 20.13
CA SER A 9 -27.59 41.48 18.81
C SER A 9 -28.16 40.07 18.64
N THR A 10 -29.27 39.93 17.93
CA THR A 10 -29.83 38.64 17.53
C THR A 10 -28.95 37.97 16.48
N VAL A 11 -28.21 36.93 16.87
CA VAL A 11 -27.51 36.05 15.92
C VAL A 11 -28.53 35.14 15.26
N SER A 12 -28.98 35.50 14.05
CA SER A 12 -29.81 34.63 13.23
C SER A 12 -29.01 33.39 12.82
N ARG A 13 -29.37 32.23 13.40
CA ARG A 13 -28.90 30.93 12.92
C ARG A 13 -29.41 30.73 11.48
N VAL A 14 -28.52 30.86 10.50
CA VAL A 14 -28.76 30.33 9.16
C VAL A 14 -28.81 28.81 9.32
N ALA A 15 -29.99 28.23 9.17
CA ALA A 15 -30.12 26.79 9.03
C ALA A 15 -29.59 26.41 7.64
N THR A 16 -28.41 25.81 7.60
CA THR A 16 -27.95 25.09 6.41
C THR A 16 -28.95 23.96 6.16
N ALA A 17 -29.70 24.06 5.06
CA ALA A 17 -30.51 22.95 4.59
C ALA A 17 -29.56 21.79 4.26
N THR A 18 -29.63 20.71 5.06
CA THR A 18 -28.96 19.46 4.74
C THR A 18 -29.52 18.97 3.41
N GLN A 19 -28.66 18.89 2.39
CA GLN A 19 -29.06 18.22 1.15
C GLN A 19 -29.42 16.77 1.48
N PRO A 20 -30.49 16.21 0.87
CA PRO A 20 -30.81 14.81 1.07
C PRO A 20 -29.65 13.96 0.56
N ALA A 21 -29.31 12.92 1.32
CA ALA A 21 -28.24 12.00 0.96
C ALA A 21 -28.44 11.45 -0.46
N TRP A 22 -27.32 11.16 -1.12
CA TRP A 22 -27.32 10.48 -2.39
C TRP A 22 -27.81 9.03 -2.22
N PRO A 23 -28.58 8.48 -3.17
CA PRO A 23 -29.05 7.10 -3.08
C PRO A 23 -27.84 6.17 -3.10
N TRP A 24 -27.97 5.05 -2.40
CA TRP A 24 -26.89 4.08 -2.29
C TRP A 24 -26.55 3.49 -3.68
N PRO A 25 -25.27 3.42 -4.09
CA PRO A 25 -24.90 3.22 -5.49
C PRO A 25 -24.99 1.77 -5.98
N VAL A 26 -25.29 0.82 -5.09
CA VAL A 26 -25.49 -0.60 -5.38
C VAL A 26 -26.64 -1.07 -4.48
N PRO A 27 -27.59 -1.93 -4.89
CA PRO A 27 -28.70 -2.36 -4.03
C PRO A 27 -28.27 -3.43 -3.01
N THR A 28 -27.18 -3.16 -2.30
CA THR A 28 -26.72 -3.90 -1.11
C THR A 28 -27.12 -3.14 0.16
N ASP A 29 -27.08 -3.82 1.31
CA ASP A 29 -27.12 -3.17 2.61
C ASP A 29 -25.93 -2.18 2.71
N PRO A 30 -26.12 -0.89 3.07
CA PRO A 30 -25.01 0.05 3.27
C PRO A 30 -23.98 -0.37 4.32
N ALA A 31 -24.28 -1.35 5.18
CA ALA A 31 -23.32 -2.12 5.97
C ALA A 31 -22.22 -2.83 5.15
N ALA A 32 -22.38 -2.95 3.83
CA ALA A 32 -21.51 -3.66 2.90
C ALA A 32 -20.13 -3.01 2.65
N ILE A 33 -19.77 -1.96 3.38
CA ILE A 33 -18.51 -1.25 3.22
C ILE A 33 -17.33 -2.12 3.69
N THR A 34 -16.29 -2.21 2.87
CA THR A 34 -15.04 -2.93 3.18
C THR A 34 -13.79 -2.06 3.18
N GLY A 35 -13.91 -0.80 2.76
CA GLY A 35 -12.81 0.16 2.68
C GLY A 35 -13.32 1.59 2.62
N THR A 36 -12.57 2.53 3.19
CA THR A 36 -13.01 3.93 3.38
C THR A 36 -11.98 4.95 2.93
N PHE A 37 -12.41 6.20 2.75
CA PHE A 37 -11.53 7.26 2.27
C PHE A 37 -10.40 7.54 3.27
N MET A 38 -9.19 7.80 2.76
CA MET A 38 -7.97 8.04 3.54
C MET A 38 -7.51 6.87 4.43
N GLU A 39 -8.06 5.67 4.24
CA GLU A 39 -7.52 4.44 4.81
C GLU A 39 -6.12 4.17 4.21
N SER A 40 -5.16 3.86 5.08
CA SER A 40 -3.78 3.57 4.69
C SER A 40 -3.67 2.13 4.15
N ARG A 41 -3.46 1.97 2.84
CA ARG A 41 -3.07 0.70 2.20
C ARG A 41 -1.53 0.60 2.15
N GLU A 42 -0.92 -0.32 1.41
CA GLU A 42 0.54 -0.56 1.50
C GLU A 42 1.41 0.58 0.95
N THR A 43 0.95 1.22 -0.14
CA THR A 43 1.69 2.20 -0.94
C THR A 43 0.95 3.53 -1.13
N ARG A 44 -0.36 3.58 -0.86
CA ARG A 44 -1.20 4.77 -1.02
C ARG A 44 -2.33 4.85 0.01
N PHE A 45 -2.88 6.05 0.17
CA PHE A 45 -4.22 6.24 0.71
C PHE A 45 -5.28 5.68 -0.24
N HIS A 46 -6.32 5.13 0.36
CA HIS A 46 -7.54 4.75 -0.32
C HIS A 46 -8.35 5.99 -0.73
N THR A 47 -8.83 6.02 -1.97
CA THR A 47 -9.39 7.22 -2.63
C THR A 47 -10.91 7.17 -2.78
N GLY A 48 -11.60 6.33 -2.01
CA GLY A 48 -13.05 6.23 -2.13
C GLY A 48 -13.67 5.33 -1.07
N LEU A 49 -14.80 4.76 -1.43
CA LEU A 49 -15.57 3.80 -0.65
C LEU A 49 -15.61 2.47 -1.40
N ASP A 50 -15.20 1.37 -0.74
CA ASP A 50 -15.33 0.03 -1.31
C ASP A 50 -16.64 -0.60 -0.81
N VAL A 51 -17.58 -0.87 -1.71
CA VAL A 51 -18.85 -1.55 -1.43
C VAL A 51 -18.76 -3.00 -1.90
N ARG A 52 -18.76 -3.96 -0.97
CA ARG A 52 -18.69 -5.39 -1.29
C ARG A 52 -19.96 -5.85 -2.02
N THR A 53 -19.80 -6.75 -2.98
CA THR A 53 -20.91 -7.35 -3.74
C THR A 53 -21.10 -8.83 -3.40
N ALA A 54 -20.89 -9.17 -2.12
CA ALA A 54 -20.95 -10.54 -1.58
C ALA A 54 -20.07 -11.58 -2.33
N GLY A 55 -18.97 -11.14 -2.93
CA GLY A 55 -18.08 -11.99 -3.73
C GLY A 55 -18.62 -12.32 -5.13
N GLN A 56 -19.62 -11.58 -5.62
CA GLN A 56 -20.25 -11.79 -6.92
C GLN A 56 -20.12 -10.55 -7.81
N THR A 57 -19.97 -10.76 -9.11
CA THR A 57 -20.11 -9.72 -10.14
C THR A 57 -21.59 -9.60 -10.56
N GLY A 58 -21.93 -8.61 -11.40
CA GLY A 58 -23.25 -8.50 -11.99
C GLY A 58 -24.31 -7.72 -11.19
N TRP A 59 -23.95 -7.10 -10.06
CA TRP A 59 -24.88 -6.23 -9.33
C TRP A 59 -25.09 -4.91 -10.07
N PRO A 60 -26.30 -4.36 -10.16
CA PRO A 60 -26.52 -3.09 -10.84
C PRO A 60 -25.88 -1.93 -10.06
N VAL A 61 -25.16 -1.08 -10.77
CA VAL A 61 -24.55 0.14 -10.25
C VAL A 61 -25.38 1.34 -10.68
N ILE A 62 -25.83 2.11 -9.70
CA ILE A 62 -26.88 3.12 -9.81
C ILE A 62 -26.24 4.51 -9.69
N SER A 63 -26.54 5.42 -10.62
CA SER A 63 -26.04 6.79 -10.54
C SER A 63 -26.75 7.60 -9.45
N PRO A 64 -26.04 8.16 -8.46
CA PRO A 64 -26.65 9.04 -7.46
C PRO A 64 -27.03 10.42 -7.99
N VAL A 65 -26.54 10.79 -9.18
CA VAL A 65 -26.69 12.12 -9.77
C VAL A 65 -27.25 12.02 -11.19
N ALA A 66 -28.00 13.05 -11.59
CA ALA A 66 -28.24 13.32 -12.99
C ALA A 66 -27.04 14.09 -13.55
N GLY A 67 -26.76 13.96 -14.85
CA GLY A 67 -25.59 14.57 -15.47
C GLY A 67 -25.26 13.94 -16.81
N HIS A 68 -23.97 13.74 -17.07
CA HIS A 68 -23.48 13.02 -18.25
C HIS A 68 -22.25 12.18 -17.91
N VAL A 69 -21.99 11.14 -18.70
CA VAL A 69 -20.69 10.46 -18.69
C VAL A 69 -19.65 11.46 -19.19
N ALA A 70 -18.64 11.77 -18.39
CA ALA A 70 -17.55 12.66 -18.74
C ALA A 70 -16.30 11.89 -19.19
N ARG A 71 -16.11 10.65 -18.69
CA ARG A 71 -14.99 9.78 -19.04
C ARG A 71 -15.33 8.29 -18.87
N LEU A 72 -14.80 7.46 -19.77
CA LEU A 72 -14.71 6.01 -19.62
C LEU A 72 -13.23 5.62 -19.64
N ARG A 73 -12.78 4.88 -18.62
CA ARG A 73 -11.45 4.25 -18.64
C ARG A 73 -11.65 2.74 -18.71
N CYS A 74 -10.95 2.09 -19.63
CA CYS A 74 -10.79 0.66 -19.67
C CYS A 74 -9.31 0.35 -19.51
N SER A 75 -8.96 -0.39 -18.45
CA SER A 75 -7.60 -0.89 -18.20
C SER A 75 -7.64 -2.32 -17.68
N ALA A 76 -6.54 -3.06 -17.85
CA ALA A 76 -6.39 -4.38 -17.25
C ALA A 76 -6.11 -4.31 -15.73
N ARG A 77 -5.69 -3.14 -15.22
CA ARG A 77 -5.18 -2.94 -13.86
C ARG A 77 -5.81 -1.71 -13.18
N GLY A 78 -5.49 -1.50 -11.91
CA GLY A 78 -5.95 -0.32 -11.17
C GLY A 78 -7.47 -0.31 -11.06
N TYR A 79 -8.13 0.76 -11.52
CA TYR A 79 -9.60 0.84 -11.48
C TYR A 79 -10.33 -0.11 -12.46
N GLY A 80 -9.62 -0.79 -13.37
CA GLY A 80 -10.23 -1.70 -14.35
C GLY A 80 -11.11 -0.95 -15.36
N LEU A 81 -12.37 -1.38 -15.47
CA LEU A 81 -13.43 -0.59 -16.10
C LEU A 81 -13.94 0.45 -15.10
N ALA A 82 -13.77 1.73 -15.45
CA ALA A 82 -14.21 2.85 -14.64
C ALA A 82 -15.05 3.86 -15.43
N LEU A 83 -16.16 4.25 -14.83
CA LEU A 83 -17.16 5.18 -15.35
C LEU A 83 -17.15 6.46 -14.52
N TYR A 84 -17.02 7.61 -15.19
CA TYR A 84 -17.02 8.93 -14.55
C TYR A 84 -18.26 9.71 -15.01
N ILE A 85 -19.11 10.12 -14.07
CA ILE A 85 -20.33 10.88 -14.32
C ILE A 85 -20.18 12.27 -13.69
N ALA A 86 -20.23 13.32 -14.50
CA ALA A 86 -20.21 14.70 -14.03
C ALA A 86 -21.63 15.23 -13.85
N ASP A 87 -21.93 15.75 -12.65
CA ASP A 87 -23.27 16.19 -12.24
C ASP A 87 -23.70 17.55 -12.81
N GLY A 88 -22.75 18.29 -13.40
CA GLY A 88 -22.94 19.66 -13.89
C GLY A 88 -22.99 20.75 -12.78
N ALA A 89 -23.04 20.36 -11.50
CA ALA A 89 -23.01 21.24 -10.34
C ALA A 89 -21.59 21.39 -9.73
N GLY A 90 -20.62 20.61 -10.22
CA GLY A 90 -19.21 20.72 -9.84
C GLY A 90 -18.61 19.45 -9.23
N HIS A 91 -19.34 18.34 -9.23
CA HIS A 91 -18.83 17.03 -8.80
C HIS A 91 -18.67 16.07 -9.97
N THR A 92 -17.77 15.10 -9.78
CA THR A 92 -17.68 13.90 -10.62
C THR A 92 -17.78 12.66 -9.74
N VAL A 93 -18.71 11.77 -10.04
CA VAL A 93 -18.83 10.46 -9.40
C VAL A 93 -18.08 9.43 -10.24
N LEU A 94 -17.22 8.64 -9.61
CA LEU A 94 -16.43 7.59 -10.24
C LEU A 94 -16.90 6.24 -9.72
N PHE A 95 -17.25 5.33 -10.63
CA PHE A 95 -17.49 3.91 -10.34
C PHE A 95 -16.39 3.06 -10.99
N ALA A 96 -15.75 2.19 -10.23
CA ALA A 96 -14.63 1.35 -10.68
C ALA A 96 -14.81 -0.13 -10.32
N HIS A 97 -13.94 -0.96 -10.90
CA HIS A 97 -13.98 -2.43 -10.86
C HIS A 97 -15.25 -3.02 -11.49
N LEU A 98 -15.81 -2.33 -12.49
CA LEU A 98 -17.05 -2.73 -13.15
C LEU A 98 -16.84 -3.95 -14.06
N ASP A 99 -17.88 -4.72 -14.35
CA ASP A 99 -17.85 -5.75 -15.41
C ASP A 99 -18.27 -5.15 -16.76
N ARG A 100 -19.32 -4.31 -16.77
CA ARG A 100 -19.94 -3.76 -17.99
C ARG A 100 -20.53 -2.38 -17.75
N PHE A 101 -20.53 -1.54 -18.78
CA PHE A 101 -21.28 -0.29 -18.82
C PHE A 101 -22.66 -0.51 -19.46
N PHE A 102 -23.64 0.34 -19.12
CA PHE A 102 -24.89 0.48 -19.87
C PHE A 102 -24.66 0.79 -21.36
N ALA A 103 -25.66 0.48 -22.20
CA ALA A 103 -25.50 0.40 -23.66
C ALA A 103 -24.80 1.60 -24.34
N PRO A 104 -25.19 2.88 -24.13
CA PRO A 104 -24.52 4.01 -24.78
C PRO A 104 -23.02 4.13 -24.49
N ALA A 105 -22.58 3.77 -23.28
CA ALA A 105 -21.17 3.78 -22.91
C ALA A 105 -20.43 2.52 -23.39
N ALA A 106 -21.09 1.36 -23.35
CA ALA A 106 -20.54 0.11 -23.89
C ALA A 106 -20.31 0.20 -25.41
N GLU A 107 -21.24 0.78 -26.15
CA GLU A 107 -21.14 1.00 -27.60
C GLU A 107 -19.97 1.94 -27.95
N ARG A 108 -19.80 3.05 -27.22
CA ARG A 108 -18.69 3.98 -27.42
C ARG A 108 -17.33 3.34 -27.07
N LEU A 109 -17.26 2.49 -26.03
CA LEU A 109 -16.06 1.71 -25.73
C LEU A 109 -15.76 0.71 -26.86
N ALA A 110 -16.74 -0.11 -27.25
CA ALA A 110 -16.58 -1.14 -28.28
C ALA A 110 -16.14 -0.55 -29.63
N ALA A 111 -16.70 0.60 -30.02
CA ALA A 111 -16.30 1.33 -31.23
C ALA A 111 -14.83 1.78 -31.16
N ALA A 112 -14.36 2.29 -30.02
CA ALA A 112 -12.97 2.71 -29.83
C ALA A 112 -11.99 1.52 -29.83
N GLN A 113 -12.36 0.41 -29.17
CA GLN A 113 -11.58 -0.83 -29.16
C GLN A 113 -11.51 -1.47 -30.55
N SER A 114 -12.60 -1.43 -31.32
CA SER A 114 -12.64 -1.88 -32.72
C SER A 114 -11.74 -1.04 -33.62
N ALA A 115 -11.75 0.28 -33.44
CA ALA A 115 -10.96 1.21 -34.26
C ALA A 115 -9.44 1.14 -33.99
N SER A 116 -9.02 0.90 -32.74
CA SER A 116 -7.59 0.88 -32.37
C SER A 116 -6.99 -0.54 -32.25
N GLY A 117 -7.82 -1.58 -32.14
CA GLY A 117 -7.38 -2.93 -31.79
C GLY A 117 -6.81 -3.05 -30.37
N GLN A 118 -7.01 -2.06 -29.50
CA GLN A 118 -6.50 -2.04 -28.12
C GLN A 118 -7.63 -2.26 -27.12
N TYR A 119 -7.39 -3.10 -26.12
CA TYR A 119 -8.28 -3.24 -24.96
C TYR A 119 -8.27 -1.99 -24.06
N GLU A 120 -7.07 -1.47 -23.78
CA GLU A 120 -6.85 -0.23 -23.04
C GLU A 120 -7.47 0.97 -23.79
N GLN A 121 -8.34 1.71 -23.13
CA GLN A 121 -9.00 2.90 -23.68
C GLN A 121 -9.13 3.99 -22.62
N ASP A 122 -9.09 5.24 -23.05
CA ASP A 122 -9.32 6.42 -22.21
C ASP A 122 -10.13 7.45 -22.99
N LEU A 123 -11.45 7.39 -22.83
CA LEU A 123 -12.41 8.14 -23.64
C LEU A 123 -12.98 9.29 -22.83
N HIS A 124 -12.96 10.49 -23.40
CA HIS A 124 -13.54 11.69 -22.82
C HIS A 124 -14.73 12.17 -23.67
N PHE A 125 -15.72 12.75 -23.01
CA PHE A 125 -17.01 13.12 -23.61
C PHE A 125 -17.39 14.53 -23.21
N ALA A 126 -18.01 15.27 -24.13
CA ALA A 126 -18.56 16.59 -23.86
C ALA A 126 -19.91 16.50 -23.11
N PRO A 127 -20.32 17.57 -22.40
CA PRO A 127 -21.63 17.67 -21.77
C PRO A 127 -22.77 17.34 -22.72
N GLY A 128 -23.59 16.34 -22.35
CA GLY A 128 -24.76 15.92 -23.10
C GLY A 128 -24.53 14.82 -24.16
N GLU A 129 -23.29 14.40 -24.44
CA GLU A 129 -23.05 13.29 -25.39
C GLU A 129 -23.66 11.96 -24.93
N ILE A 130 -23.51 11.65 -23.64
CA ILE A 130 -24.11 10.48 -23.00
C ILE A 130 -24.80 10.95 -21.71
N PRO A 131 -26.08 11.33 -21.77
CA PRO A 131 -26.81 11.79 -20.60
C PRO A 131 -27.06 10.64 -19.62
N VAL A 132 -27.09 10.97 -18.33
CA VAL A 132 -27.39 10.06 -17.23
C VAL A 132 -28.45 10.68 -16.33
N SER A 133 -29.47 9.92 -15.98
CA SER A 133 -30.47 10.31 -14.97
C SER A 133 -30.04 9.86 -13.57
N ARG A 134 -30.48 10.58 -12.54
CA ARG A 134 -30.40 10.08 -11.15
C ARG A 134 -31.20 8.78 -11.04
N GLU A 135 -30.70 7.84 -10.25
CA GLU A 135 -31.25 6.49 -10.04
C GLU A 135 -31.24 5.58 -11.28
N GLN A 136 -30.60 6.00 -12.38
CA GLN A 136 -30.36 5.14 -13.53
C GLN A 136 -29.30 4.07 -13.23
N VAL A 137 -29.54 2.82 -13.66
CA VAL A 137 -28.50 1.78 -13.74
C VAL A 137 -27.54 2.13 -14.88
N VAL A 138 -26.26 2.32 -14.54
CA VAL A 138 -25.22 2.79 -15.47
C VAL A 138 -24.12 1.75 -15.72
N ALA A 139 -24.02 0.73 -14.87
CA ALA A 139 -23.06 -0.35 -15.03
C ALA A 139 -23.50 -1.61 -14.25
N LEU A 140 -22.75 -2.71 -14.46
CA LEU A 140 -22.75 -3.87 -13.59
C LEU A 140 -21.44 -3.94 -12.81
N SER A 141 -21.50 -4.34 -11.54
CA SER A 141 -20.31 -4.59 -10.71
C SER A 141 -19.46 -5.72 -11.30
N GLY A 142 -18.17 -5.70 -11.02
CA GLY A 142 -17.23 -6.67 -11.56
C GLY A 142 -16.05 -6.91 -10.63
N GLU A 143 -14.97 -7.39 -11.23
CA GLU A 143 -13.68 -7.66 -10.59
C GLU A 143 -12.50 -7.04 -11.35
N THR A 144 -12.76 -6.14 -12.31
CA THR A 144 -11.73 -5.64 -13.23
C THR A 144 -10.68 -4.79 -12.51
N GLY A 145 -9.41 -4.97 -12.85
CA GLY A 145 -8.29 -4.19 -12.33
C GLY A 145 -7.78 -4.57 -10.93
N THR A 146 -8.56 -5.32 -10.14
CA THR A 146 -8.22 -5.74 -8.75
C THR A 146 -8.52 -7.20 -8.42
N GLY A 147 -9.23 -7.93 -9.28
CA GLY A 147 -9.54 -9.35 -9.11
C GLY A 147 -10.59 -9.70 -8.04
N ALA A 148 -10.80 -8.91 -6.99
CA ALA A 148 -11.85 -9.14 -6.01
C ALA A 148 -13.18 -8.45 -6.38
N PRO A 149 -14.34 -9.13 -6.38
CA PRO A 149 -15.63 -8.51 -6.68
C PRO A 149 -16.09 -7.47 -5.66
N HIS A 150 -16.15 -6.21 -6.07
CA HIS A 150 -16.69 -5.06 -5.32
C HIS A 150 -16.96 -3.88 -6.26
N VAL A 151 -17.59 -2.81 -5.76
CA VAL A 151 -17.67 -1.53 -6.45
C VAL A 151 -16.89 -0.49 -5.65
N HIS A 152 -15.90 0.13 -6.29
CA HIS A 152 -15.18 1.27 -5.71
C HIS A 152 -15.84 2.57 -6.18
N VAL A 153 -16.15 3.46 -5.23
CA VAL A 153 -16.88 4.71 -5.47
C VAL A 153 -16.07 5.90 -5.00
N GLU A 154 -15.81 6.86 -5.88
CA GLU A 154 -15.23 8.16 -5.51
C GLU A 154 -16.23 9.29 -5.81
N VAL A 155 -16.15 10.37 -5.02
CA VAL A 155 -16.72 11.67 -5.37
C VAL A 155 -15.55 12.63 -5.51
N ARG A 156 -15.52 13.43 -6.58
CA ARG A 156 -14.45 14.38 -6.85
C ARG A 156 -15.01 15.78 -7.06
N ASP A 157 -14.25 16.80 -6.71
CA ASP A 157 -14.58 18.20 -7.00
C ASP A 157 -14.24 18.61 -8.45
N ALA A 158 -14.56 19.85 -8.80
CA ALA A 158 -14.26 20.43 -10.11
C ALA A 158 -12.76 20.50 -10.45
N ALA A 159 -11.87 20.41 -9.45
CA ALA A 159 -10.42 20.29 -9.63
C ALA A 159 -9.94 18.82 -9.66
N GLN A 160 -10.86 17.86 -9.75
CA GLN A 160 -10.61 16.41 -9.71
C GLN A 160 -9.88 15.93 -8.44
N ARG A 161 -9.96 16.69 -7.35
CA ARG A 161 -9.54 16.22 -6.03
C ARG A 161 -10.63 15.34 -5.47
N VAL A 162 -10.23 14.23 -4.87
CA VAL A 162 -11.15 13.27 -4.26
C VAL A 162 -11.68 13.86 -2.96
N LEU A 163 -13.00 13.86 -2.79
CA LEU A 163 -13.73 14.23 -1.58
C LEU A 163 -14.11 12.97 -0.80
N ASN A 164 -14.35 13.11 0.50
CA ASN A 164 -14.81 12.00 1.33
C ASN A 164 -16.25 11.57 0.92
N PRO A 165 -16.48 10.33 0.41
CA PRO A 165 -17.82 9.92 -0.03
C PRO A 165 -18.86 9.84 1.10
N ALA A 166 -18.43 9.73 2.36
CA ALA A 166 -19.33 9.72 3.52
C ALA A 166 -20.03 11.08 3.75
N ASP A 167 -19.53 12.16 3.15
CA ASP A 167 -20.19 13.47 3.15
C ASP A 167 -21.38 13.52 2.15
N PHE A 168 -21.54 12.50 1.28
CA PHE A 168 -22.56 12.43 0.22
C PHE A 168 -23.54 11.26 0.37
N PHE A 169 -23.04 10.07 0.73
CA PHE A 169 -23.85 8.86 0.91
C PHE A 169 -24.20 8.64 2.39
N ASP A 170 -25.39 8.10 2.67
CA ASP A 170 -25.76 7.74 4.04
C ASP A 170 -25.10 6.43 4.48
N VAL A 171 -23.84 6.52 4.90
CA VAL A 171 -23.08 5.43 5.53
C VAL A 171 -23.58 5.22 6.96
N PRO A 172 -24.16 4.06 7.33
CA PRO A 172 -24.64 3.83 8.68
C PRO A 172 -23.49 3.78 9.69
N ASP A 173 -23.55 4.63 10.71
CA ASP A 173 -22.61 4.58 11.82
C ASP A 173 -23.27 4.92 13.16
N SER A 174 -22.75 4.29 14.21
CA SER A 174 -23.22 4.40 15.60
C SER A 174 -22.11 4.13 16.62
N ILE A 175 -20.86 3.91 16.20
CA ILE A 175 -19.72 3.63 17.07
C ILE A 175 -18.75 4.80 17.02
N ALA A 176 -18.50 5.43 18.17
CA ALA A 176 -17.49 6.48 18.23
C ALA A 176 -16.06 5.92 18.03
N PRO A 177 -15.13 6.68 17.43
CA PRO A 177 -13.75 6.27 17.26
C PRO A 177 -13.07 5.83 18.56
N THR A 178 -12.08 4.95 18.47
CA THR A 178 -11.26 4.52 19.60
C THR A 178 -9.91 5.24 19.60
N ILE A 179 -9.50 5.77 20.75
CA ILE A 179 -8.12 6.22 21.02
C ILE A 179 -7.47 5.15 21.88
N GLY A 180 -6.44 4.47 21.36
CA GLY A 180 -5.78 3.38 22.07
C GLY A 180 -4.68 3.85 23.02
N ALA A 181 -3.87 4.81 22.59
CA ALA A 181 -2.73 5.35 23.33
C ALA A 181 -2.18 6.61 22.66
N LEU A 182 -1.33 7.37 23.39
CA LEU A 182 -0.45 8.38 22.80
C LEU A 182 0.99 7.87 22.78
N ARG A 183 1.80 8.39 21.86
CA ARG A 183 3.26 8.24 21.88
C ARG A 183 3.91 9.61 21.76
N LEU A 184 4.66 9.96 22.79
CA LEU A 184 5.53 11.13 22.81
C LEU A 184 6.85 10.71 22.18
N VAL A 185 7.23 11.34 21.07
CA VAL A 185 8.52 11.10 20.38
C VAL A 185 9.39 12.32 20.60
N ALA A 186 10.63 12.16 21.08
CA ALA A 186 11.55 13.28 21.21
C ALA A 186 11.71 14.00 19.85
N ALA A 187 11.79 15.33 19.88
CA ALA A 187 11.95 16.14 18.67
C ALA A 187 13.40 16.24 18.16
N ASP A 188 14.35 15.81 18.98
CA ASP A 188 15.78 15.79 18.70
C ASP A 188 16.15 14.52 17.91
N PRO A 189 16.83 14.62 16.74
CA PRO A 189 17.26 13.47 15.96
C PRO A 189 18.16 12.47 16.72
N ASP A 190 18.95 12.95 17.69
CA ASP A 190 19.92 12.14 18.42
C ASP A 190 19.31 11.46 19.66
N ALA A 191 18.04 11.72 19.97
CA ALA A 191 17.35 11.17 21.13
C ALA A 191 16.40 10.00 20.76
N PRO A 192 16.77 8.72 20.99
CA PRO A 192 15.92 7.57 20.70
C PRO A 192 14.71 7.40 21.64
N LEU A 193 14.41 8.39 22.48
CA LEU A 193 13.36 8.27 23.49
C LEU A 193 11.96 8.47 22.86
N SER A 194 11.16 7.41 22.88
CA SER A 194 9.71 7.53 22.73
C SER A 194 9.00 6.92 23.93
N ARG A 195 8.01 7.63 24.48
CA ARG A 195 7.23 7.19 25.65
C ARG A 195 5.77 7.01 25.24
N THR A 196 5.22 5.84 25.52
CA THR A 196 3.78 5.56 25.36
C THR A 196 3.01 6.06 26.59
N VAL A 197 1.79 6.52 26.39
CA VAL A 197 0.81 6.89 27.42
C VAL A 197 -0.47 6.14 27.09
N ASP A 198 -0.77 5.09 27.83
CA ASP A 198 -1.87 4.17 27.53
C ASP A 198 -3.18 4.56 28.26
N GLY A 199 -3.08 5.14 29.46
CA GLY A 199 -4.22 5.57 30.27
C GLY A 199 -4.70 7.00 30.02
N ASN A 200 -6.01 7.16 29.84
CA ASN A 200 -6.66 8.47 29.81
C ASN A 200 -6.63 9.11 31.22
N GLY A 201 -6.17 10.37 31.31
CA GLY A 201 -5.98 11.11 32.55
C GLY A 201 -4.60 10.93 33.19
N GLU A 202 -3.67 10.18 32.58
CA GLU A 202 -2.33 9.94 33.12
C GLU A 202 -1.51 11.23 33.29
N ARG A 203 -0.58 11.20 34.25
CA ARG A 203 0.41 12.25 34.52
C ARG A 203 1.80 11.70 34.24
N VAL A 204 2.52 12.32 33.31
CA VAL A 204 3.66 11.68 32.64
C VAL A 204 4.90 12.57 32.67
N ALA A 205 6.00 12.06 33.25
CA ALA A 205 7.31 12.71 33.20
C ALA A 205 7.85 12.80 31.77
N ALA A 206 7.90 14.01 31.21
CA ALA A 206 8.23 14.27 29.81
C ALA A 206 8.80 15.69 29.62
N ARG A 207 9.95 16.00 30.24
CA ARG A 207 10.68 17.26 30.01
C ARG A 207 11.26 17.30 28.58
N GLY A 208 11.32 18.48 27.97
CA GLY A 208 11.92 18.70 26.65
C GLY A 208 10.89 18.95 25.55
N GLN A 209 11.27 18.69 24.29
CA GLN A 209 10.43 18.87 23.12
C GLN A 209 9.94 17.53 22.57
N TRP A 210 8.62 17.42 22.36
CA TRP A 210 7.95 16.19 21.98
C TRP A 210 7.04 16.40 20.77
N ILE A 211 7.05 15.45 19.85
CA ILE A 211 5.97 15.27 18.89
C ILE A 211 4.98 14.27 19.46
N VAL A 212 3.70 14.64 19.46
CA VAL A 212 2.62 13.73 19.81
C VAL A 212 2.24 12.88 18.57
N GLU A 213 2.18 11.57 18.76
CA GLU A 213 1.49 10.65 17.87
C GLU A 213 0.31 10.00 18.61
N VAL A 214 -0.79 9.75 17.90
CA VAL A 214 -2.03 9.19 18.46
C VAL A 214 -2.28 7.83 17.83
N LEU A 215 -2.38 6.77 18.62
CA LEU A 215 -2.97 5.51 18.16
C LEU A 215 -4.48 5.70 18.14
N ALA A 216 -5.05 5.76 16.94
CA ALA A 216 -6.49 5.85 16.74
C ALA A 216 -6.94 4.81 15.72
N SER A 217 -8.15 4.31 15.91
CA SER A 217 -8.87 3.53 14.92
C SER A 217 -10.34 3.88 15.01
N ASP A 218 -10.99 3.89 13.88
CA ASP A 218 -12.43 4.09 13.80
C ASP A 218 -13.08 2.79 13.27
N ARG A 219 -14.38 2.62 13.45
CA ARG A 219 -15.15 1.47 12.93
C ARG A 219 -16.58 1.89 12.70
N THR A 220 -17.12 1.57 11.52
CA THR A 220 -18.57 1.63 11.37
C THR A 220 -19.24 0.58 12.26
N GLY A 221 -20.48 0.84 12.68
CA GLY A 221 -21.28 -0.12 13.46
C GLY A 221 -21.54 -1.49 12.83
N TYR A 222 -21.06 -1.71 11.60
CA TYR A 222 -21.48 -2.81 10.72
C TYR A 222 -20.33 -3.54 10.00
N ALA A 223 -19.18 -2.89 9.80
CA ALA A 223 -18.01 -3.50 9.18
C ALA A 223 -16.94 -3.85 10.24
N PRO A 224 -16.33 -5.05 10.22
CA PRO A 224 -15.30 -5.43 11.19
C PRO A 224 -13.94 -4.74 10.94
N PHE A 225 -13.80 -4.03 9.82
CA PHE A 225 -12.57 -3.42 9.36
C PHE A 225 -12.35 -2.04 9.99
N PRO A 226 -11.13 -1.71 10.47
CA PRO A 226 -10.85 -0.39 11.01
C PRO A 226 -10.82 0.66 9.89
N VAL A 227 -11.63 1.71 10.04
CA VAL A 227 -11.70 2.84 9.10
C VAL A 227 -10.80 3.98 9.57
N ALA A 228 -10.46 4.90 8.66
CA ALA A 228 -9.70 6.09 9.01
C ALA A 228 -10.63 7.13 9.69
N PRO A 229 -10.24 7.74 10.82
CA PRO A 229 -11.06 8.78 11.45
C PRO A 229 -11.15 10.00 10.52
N ARG A 230 -12.30 10.67 10.55
CA ARG A 230 -12.57 11.88 9.75
C ARG A 230 -11.69 13.05 10.17
N ALA A 231 -11.37 13.17 11.47
CA ALA A 231 -10.38 14.12 11.97
C ALA A 231 -9.71 13.67 13.28
N VAL A 232 -8.48 14.15 13.51
CA VAL A 232 -7.78 14.07 14.79
C VAL A 232 -7.29 15.47 15.17
N SER A 233 -7.62 15.91 16.38
CA SER A 233 -7.31 17.25 16.90
C SER A 233 -6.49 17.14 18.18
N LEU A 234 -5.35 17.84 18.25
CA LEU A 234 -4.51 17.99 19.43
C LEU A 234 -4.71 19.39 20.01
N PHE A 235 -5.14 19.44 21.25
CA PHE A 235 -5.20 20.63 22.09
C PHE A 235 -4.04 20.59 23.10
N VAL A 236 -3.41 21.74 23.33
CA VAL A 236 -2.37 21.95 24.32
C VAL A 236 -2.81 23.10 25.22
N ASP A 237 -2.92 22.87 26.52
CA ASP A 237 -3.47 23.81 27.51
C ASP A 237 -4.80 24.45 27.04
N GLY A 238 -5.74 23.59 26.62
CA GLY A 238 -7.05 23.98 26.07
C GLY A 238 -7.04 24.60 24.67
N THR A 239 -5.88 24.97 24.12
CA THR A 239 -5.77 25.64 22.81
C THR A 239 -5.55 24.64 21.68
N LEU A 240 -6.32 24.71 20.59
CA LEU A 240 -6.12 23.86 19.42
C LEU A 240 -4.74 24.11 18.79
N ARG A 241 -3.87 23.10 18.82
CA ARG A 241 -2.47 23.19 18.38
C ARG A 241 -2.25 22.59 17.01
N TYR A 242 -2.94 21.50 16.69
CA TYR A 242 -2.89 20.85 15.38
C TYR A 242 -4.18 20.08 15.11
N ARG A 243 -4.68 20.14 13.88
CA ARG A 243 -5.76 19.28 13.39
C ARG A 243 -5.37 18.70 12.04
N LEU A 244 -5.48 17.38 11.92
CA LEU A 244 -5.54 16.70 10.63
C LEU A 244 -7.00 16.35 10.35
N SER A 245 -7.41 16.46 9.10
CA SER A 245 -8.75 16.15 8.65
C SER A 245 -8.73 15.51 7.26
N ASN A 246 -9.63 14.54 7.07
CA ASN A 246 -9.68 13.65 5.92
C ASN A 246 -10.94 13.96 5.07
N ASP A 247 -11.01 15.22 4.61
CA ASP A 247 -12.10 15.79 3.80
C ASP A 247 -11.87 15.61 2.30
N VAL A 248 -10.61 15.78 1.89
CA VAL A 248 -10.19 15.91 0.49
C VAL A 248 -8.76 15.38 0.31
N LEU A 249 -8.44 14.88 -0.88
CA LEU A 249 -7.11 14.39 -1.26
C LEU A 249 -6.88 14.61 -2.76
N ALA A 250 -5.78 15.25 -3.17
CA ALA A 250 -5.39 15.19 -4.58
C ALA A 250 -4.70 13.85 -4.88
N PHE A 251 -4.98 13.23 -6.02
CA PHE A 251 -4.52 11.87 -6.33
C PHE A 251 -2.98 11.72 -6.29
N SER A 252 -2.25 12.77 -6.68
CA SER A 252 -0.78 12.89 -6.60
C SER A 252 -0.22 12.81 -5.17
N GLU A 253 -1.04 13.09 -4.16
CA GLU A 253 -0.65 13.12 -2.75
C GLU A 253 -0.93 11.78 -2.04
N SER A 254 -1.66 10.87 -2.69
CA SER A 254 -2.06 9.58 -2.11
C SER A 254 -0.90 8.75 -1.56
N ARG A 255 0.30 8.86 -2.15
CA ARG A 255 1.52 8.15 -1.68
C ARG A 255 2.19 8.78 -0.46
N GLN A 256 1.78 9.97 -0.01
CA GLN A 256 2.38 10.67 1.14
C GLN A 256 1.93 10.14 2.52
N MET A 257 1.09 9.11 2.54
CA MET A 257 0.65 8.36 3.73
C MET A 257 1.71 8.19 4.82
N ARG A 258 2.94 7.77 4.48
CA ARG A 258 4.02 7.53 5.45
C ARG A 258 4.60 8.80 6.11
N LEU A 259 4.22 9.99 5.64
CA LEU A 259 4.61 11.27 6.23
C LEU A 259 3.66 11.70 7.38
N ASP A 260 2.43 11.20 7.37
CA ASP A 260 1.32 11.60 8.26
C ASP A 260 0.93 10.46 9.23
N GLN A 261 1.04 9.21 8.78
CA GLN A 261 0.66 8.00 9.52
C GLN A 261 1.76 6.94 9.47
N ARG A 262 1.84 6.08 10.49
CA ARG A 262 2.70 4.88 10.47
C ARG A 262 1.98 3.63 11.01
N PRO A 263 2.29 2.43 10.50
CA PRO A 263 1.97 1.19 11.19
C PRO A 263 2.70 1.12 12.55
N GLY A 264 2.09 0.43 13.51
CA GLY A 264 2.71 0.05 14.77
C GLY A 264 1.86 -0.98 15.52
N ARG A 265 2.34 -1.41 16.70
CA ARG A 265 1.53 -2.21 17.63
C ARG A 265 0.21 -1.48 17.90
N GLY A 266 -0.90 -2.22 17.86
CA GLY A 266 -2.25 -1.70 18.08
C GLY A 266 -2.94 -1.06 16.86
N GLY A 267 -2.23 -0.73 15.77
CA GLY A 267 -2.85 -0.17 14.57
C GLY A 267 -2.09 1.01 13.93
N ARG A 268 -2.84 2.03 13.49
CA ARG A 268 -2.29 3.22 12.84
C ARG A 268 -2.01 4.33 13.84
N TRP A 269 -0.80 4.86 13.80
CA TRP A 269 -0.36 5.98 14.62
C TRP A 269 -0.34 7.25 13.76
N TYR A 270 -1.18 8.22 14.11
CA TYR A 270 -1.33 9.52 13.44
C TYR A 270 -0.36 10.52 14.05
N ARG A 271 0.48 11.15 13.22
CA ARG A 271 1.44 12.16 13.69
C ARG A 271 0.75 13.52 13.79
N MET A 272 0.72 14.11 14.97
CA MET A 272 0.11 15.43 15.21
C MET A 272 0.99 16.59 14.75
N GLN A 273 1.83 16.39 13.74
CA GLN A 273 2.74 17.39 13.18
C GLN A 273 2.98 17.08 11.71
N ARG A 274 2.66 18.05 10.84
CA ARG A 274 2.97 18.00 9.41
C ARG A 274 4.48 17.94 9.21
N ARG A 275 4.97 16.92 8.50
CA ARG A 275 6.39 16.82 8.11
C ARG A 275 6.71 17.80 6.98
N GLN A 276 7.94 18.28 6.94
CA GLN A 276 8.47 19.04 5.81
C GLN A 276 8.31 18.23 4.51
N GLY A 277 7.96 18.89 3.41
CA GLY A 277 7.68 18.25 2.12
C GLY A 277 6.31 17.58 1.99
N SER A 278 5.54 17.41 3.07
CA SER A 278 4.16 16.93 2.95
C SER A 278 3.24 18.04 2.42
N THR A 279 2.57 17.79 1.30
CA THR A 279 1.57 18.70 0.69
C THR A 279 0.15 18.45 1.19
N LEU A 280 -0.11 17.27 1.78
CA LEU A 280 -1.42 16.78 2.22
C LEU A 280 -2.37 17.87 2.76
N PRO A 281 -3.59 17.99 2.23
CA PRO A 281 -4.61 18.95 2.66
C PRO A 281 -5.20 18.57 4.02
N GLY A 282 -5.98 19.47 4.63
CA GLY A 282 -6.61 19.22 5.94
C GLY A 282 -5.66 19.21 7.14
N ARG A 283 -4.35 19.41 6.94
CA ARG A 283 -3.34 19.52 8.02
C ARG A 283 -3.13 20.99 8.38
N SER A 284 -3.60 21.38 9.56
CA SER A 284 -3.71 22.79 10.01
C SER A 284 -3.17 23.01 11.42
N GLY A 285 -2.79 24.26 11.72
CA GLY A 285 -2.16 24.69 12.97
C GLY A 285 -0.62 24.67 12.91
N PRO A 286 0.06 25.32 13.88
CA PRO A 286 1.53 25.45 13.94
C PRO A 286 2.31 24.14 14.18
N GLY A 287 1.61 23.01 14.30
CA GLY A 287 2.21 21.69 14.54
C GLY A 287 2.25 21.31 16.02
N GLY A 288 2.01 20.03 16.30
CA GLY A 288 2.03 19.41 17.63
C GLY A 288 3.44 19.10 18.15
N LEU A 289 4.37 20.03 17.94
CA LEU A 289 5.57 20.13 18.77
C LEU A 289 5.13 20.73 20.11
N VAL A 290 5.29 19.96 21.18
CA VAL A 290 4.96 20.30 22.57
C VAL A 290 6.26 20.50 23.34
N THR A 291 6.40 21.63 24.04
CA THR A 291 7.56 21.93 24.88
C THR A 291 7.16 21.88 26.35
N VAL A 292 7.88 21.11 27.15
CA VAL A 292 7.66 20.96 28.59
C VAL A 292 8.96 21.37 29.31
N SER A 293 8.97 22.57 29.87
CA SER A 293 10.15 23.20 30.47
C SER A 293 10.17 23.12 32.00
N ASP A 294 9.17 23.76 32.61
CA ASP A 294 9.16 24.23 34.00
C ASP A 294 7.76 24.13 34.65
N ARG A 295 6.70 24.07 33.84
CA ARG A 295 5.32 23.84 34.29
C ARG A 295 4.72 22.57 33.67
N PRO A 296 3.68 21.99 34.28
CA PRO A 296 2.84 21.00 33.63
C PRO A 296 2.21 21.53 32.33
N VAL A 297 2.00 20.63 31.37
CA VAL A 297 1.33 20.91 30.09
C VAL A 297 0.20 19.91 29.91
N GLU A 298 -1.03 20.41 29.74
CA GLU A 298 -2.20 19.56 29.48
C GLU A 298 -2.28 19.23 27.99
N LEU A 299 -2.33 17.94 27.66
CA LEU A 299 -2.67 17.45 26.32
C LEU A 299 -4.10 16.93 26.34
N ARG A 300 -4.88 17.34 25.34
CA ARG A 300 -6.20 16.77 25.04
C ARG A 300 -6.27 16.44 23.56
N ILE A 301 -6.59 15.18 23.26
CA ILE A 301 -6.81 14.67 21.92
C ILE A 301 -8.31 14.47 21.75
N VAL A 302 -8.82 14.84 20.57
CA VAL A 302 -10.18 14.51 20.13
C VAL A 302 -10.08 13.82 18.77
N VAL A 303 -10.64 12.63 18.68
CA VAL A 303 -10.85 11.91 17.40
C VAL A 303 -12.33 11.99 17.05
N GLU A 304 -12.62 12.16 15.77
CA GLU A 304 -13.95 12.43 15.21
C GLU A 304 -14.16 11.58 13.95
N ASP A 305 -15.32 10.92 13.84
CA ASP A 305 -15.75 10.14 12.66
C ASP A 305 -16.50 11.00 11.62
N ALA A 306 -17.00 10.37 10.56
CA ALA A 306 -17.74 11.05 9.49
C ALA A 306 -19.18 11.48 9.87
N LYS A 307 -19.77 10.90 10.92
CA LYS A 307 -21.08 11.30 11.47
C LYS A 307 -20.97 12.34 12.60
N GLY A 308 -19.76 12.66 13.04
CA GLY A 308 -19.46 13.58 14.12
C GLY A 308 -19.50 12.94 15.53
N LEU A 309 -19.51 11.60 15.66
CA LEU A 309 -19.25 10.97 16.96
C LEU A 309 -17.76 11.15 17.31
N ARG A 310 -17.48 11.23 18.61
CA ARG A 310 -16.18 11.68 19.10
C ARG A 310 -15.71 10.88 20.31
N ALA A 311 -14.42 10.61 20.34
CA ALA A 311 -13.70 10.17 21.54
C ALA A 311 -12.68 11.22 21.98
N GLY A 312 -12.45 11.26 23.29
CA GLY A 312 -11.48 12.15 23.92
C GLY A 312 -10.46 11.39 24.75
N PHE A 313 -9.21 11.81 24.69
CA PHE A 313 -8.12 11.30 25.53
C PHE A 313 -7.35 12.50 26.07
N GLY A 314 -7.04 12.53 27.37
CA GLY A 314 -6.23 13.56 27.99
C GLY A 314 -5.04 12.97 28.73
N CYS A 315 -3.95 13.74 28.85
CA CYS A 315 -2.88 13.47 29.80
C CYS A 315 -2.18 14.78 30.20
N VAL A 316 -1.43 14.77 31.30
CA VAL A 316 -0.66 15.93 31.77
C VAL A 316 0.82 15.59 31.72
N LEU A 317 1.58 16.30 30.90
CA LEU A 317 3.04 16.18 30.87
C LEU A 317 3.65 16.97 32.03
N LEU A 318 4.63 16.40 32.71
CA LEU A 318 5.31 16.99 33.86
C LEU A 318 6.79 17.28 33.52
N PRO A 319 7.35 18.41 34.01
CA PRO A 319 8.74 18.80 33.75
C PRO A 319 9.77 18.02 34.57
N GLU A 320 9.36 17.27 35.59
CA GLU A 320 10.24 16.45 36.43
C GLU A 320 10.21 14.99 36.01
N GLN A 321 11.37 14.32 36.05
CA GLN A 321 11.43 12.86 36.14
C GLN A 321 11.43 12.45 37.63
N PRO A 322 10.79 11.33 38.02
CA PRO A 322 11.01 10.74 39.33
C PRO A 322 12.49 10.37 39.46
N SER A 323 13.14 10.92 40.49
CA SER A 323 14.59 10.90 40.63
C SER A 323 15.15 9.52 41.01
N ARG A 324 15.97 8.93 40.13
CA ARG A 324 17.11 8.08 40.52
C ARG A 324 18.12 8.01 39.38
N ALA A 325 19.24 8.71 39.53
CA ALA A 325 20.39 8.58 38.64
C ALA A 325 21.17 7.30 39.02
N VAL A 326 21.56 6.53 38.00
CA VAL A 326 22.61 5.50 38.12
C VAL A 326 23.81 6.06 37.37
N GLN A 327 24.94 6.25 38.06
CA GLN A 327 26.20 6.66 37.44
C GLN A 327 27.08 5.44 37.20
N GLY A 328 27.56 5.28 35.97
CA GLY A 328 28.65 4.37 35.62
C GLY A 328 28.27 2.89 35.58
N THR A 329 28.39 2.28 34.40
CA THR A 329 28.53 0.82 34.25
C THR A 329 29.81 0.56 33.49
N SER A 330 30.78 -0.09 34.12
CA SER A 330 31.98 -0.59 33.45
C SER A 330 31.81 -2.06 33.09
N LEU A 331 31.94 -2.37 31.81
CA LEU A 331 31.89 -3.74 31.28
C LEU A 331 33.32 -4.27 31.04
N ARG A 332 33.58 -5.50 31.47
CA ARG A 332 34.82 -6.23 31.15
C ARG A 332 34.50 -7.64 30.69
N VAL A 333 35.29 -8.14 29.74
CA VAL A 333 35.19 -9.50 29.20
C VAL A 333 36.35 -10.31 29.76
N GLU A 334 36.07 -11.44 30.39
CA GLU A 334 37.08 -12.40 30.86
C GLU A 334 36.69 -13.80 30.38
N GLY A 335 37.37 -14.26 29.32
CA GLY A 335 37.04 -15.53 28.67
C GLY A 335 35.64 -15.53 28.03
N PRO A 336 34.85 -16.61 28.17
CA PRO A 336 33.49 -16.69 27.61
C PRO A 336 32.43 -15.95 28.44
N LEU A 337 32.82 -15.27 29.53
CA LEU A 337 31.91 -14.61 30.46
C LEU A 337 31.93 -13.08 30.28
N LEU A 338 30.73 -12.49 30.23
CA LEU A 338 30.53 -11.04 30.29
C LEU A 338 30.29 -10.63 31.75
N ILE A 339 31.16 -9.81 32.33
CA ILE A 339 31.03 -9.35 33.72
C ILE A 339 30.59 -7.88 33.72
N ALA A 340 29.47 -7.61 34.37
CA ALA A 340 28.98 -6.26 34.65
C ALA A 340 29.09 -6.02 36.16
N GLU A 341 29.91 -5.04 36.55
CA GLU A 341 30.03 -4.63 37.95
C GLU A 341 29.14 -3.40 38.19
N LEU A 342 28.22 -3.54 39.14
CA LEU A 342 27.23 -2.52 39.49
C LEU A 342 27.60 -1.89 40.84
N ALA A 343 28.09 -0.65 40.79
CA ALA A 343 28.32 0.16 41.98
C ALA A 343 27.00 0.75 42.48
N GLY A 344 26.58 0.41 43.70
CA GLY A 344 25.37 0.99 44.29
C GLY A 344 25.01 0.42 45.66
N SER A 345 24.66 1.30 46.59
CA SER A 345 24.12 0.97 47.91
C SER A 345 22.59 1.00 47.90
N GLY A 346 21.96 -0.11 48.25
CA GLY A 346 20.50 -0.24 48.35
C GLY A 346 20.06 -1.69 48.53
N GLU A 347 18.85 -1.90 49.05
CA GLU A 347 18.25 -3.23 49.16
C GLU A 347 17.95 -3.84 47.78
N MET A 348 18.12 -5.16 47.71
CA MET A 348 18.06 -5.94 46.49
C MET A 348 16.62 -6.06 45.95
N PRO A 349 16.37 -5.93 44.64
CA PRO A 349 15.09 -6.34 44.06
C PRO A 349 14.92 -7.87 44.18
N PRO A 350 13.69 -8.38 44.37
CA PRO A 350 13.46 -9.82 44.51
C PRO A 350 13.84 -10.57 43.21
N LEU A 351 14.36 -11.78 43.39
CA LEU A 351 14.68 -12.69 42.28
C LEU A 351 13.40 -12.98 41.46
N VAL A 352 13.56 -13.00 40.13
CA VAL A 352 12.55 -13.57 39.22
C VAL A 352 13.26 -14.66 38.42
N GLU A 353 12.93 -15.92 38.70
CA GLU A 353 13.45 -17.05 37.95
C GLU A 353 12.89 -17.04 36.52
N GLY A 354 13.79 -17.13 35.53
CA GLY A 354 13.45 -17.53 34.18
C GLY A 354 13.38 -19.06 34.05
N PRO A 355 12.76 -19.60 32.98
CA PRO A 355 12.47 -21.05 32.87
C PRO A 355 13.69 -21.99 32.92
N ASP A 356 14.88 -21.49 32.56
CA ASP A 356 16.10 -22.28 32.38
C ASP A 356 17.17 -21.93 33.45
N GLY A 357 16.74 -21.79 34.70
CA GLY A 357 17.43 -21.03 35.75
C GLY A 357 18.88 -21.43 36.06
N HIS A 358 19.83 -20.59 35.62
CA HIS A 358 21.18 -20.47 36.20
C HIS A 358 21.66 -19.00 36.20
N HIS A 359 21.83 -18.44 37.40
CA HIS A 359 22.53 -17.17 37.63
C HIS A 359 23.50 -17.37 38.78
N LEU A 360 24.78 -16.99 38.61
CA LEU A 360 25.70 -16.89 39.74
C LEU A 360 25.76 -15.43 40.20
N LEU A 361 25.41 -15.20 41.46
CA LEU A 361 25.44 -13.90 42.13
C LEU A 361 26.43 -13.99 43.29
N GLU A 362 27.43 -13.12 43.29
CA GLU A 362 28.39 -12.98 44.40
C GLU A 362 28.39 -11.53 44.90
N ALA A 363 28.35 -11.38 46.23
CA ALA A 363 28.49 -10.08 46.88
C ALA A 363 29.99 -9.76 47.02
N VAL A 364 30.39 -8.56 46.61
CA VAL A 364 31.76 -8.07 46.71
C VAL A 364 31.79 -6.73 47.43
N ASP A 365 32.92 -6.37 48.05
CA ASP A 365 33.01 -5.10 48.79
C ASP A 365 32.72 -3.90 47.87
N GLY A 366 31.62 -3.20 48.13
CA GLY A 366 31.16 -2.03 47.37
C GLY A 366 30.22 -2.31 46.19
N GLY A 367 29.82 -3.57 45.91
CA GLY A 367 28.92 -3.85 44.79
C GLY A 367 28.45 -5.30 44.65
N TRP A 368 27.88 -5.59 43.48
CA TRP A 368 27.34 -6.91 43.13
C TRP A 368 27.96 -7.42 41.83
N ARG A 369 28.27 -8.73 41.78
CA ARG A 369 28.76 -9.41 40.59
C ARG A 369 27.73 -10.42 40.09
N VAL A 370 27.44 -10.41 38.78
CA VAL A 370 26.50 -11.31 38.11
C VAL A 370 27.19 -12.02 36.95
N GLY A 371 27.16 -13.36 36.95
CA GLY A 371 27.62 -14.19 35.83
C GLY A 371 26.46 -14.88 35.11
N VAL A 372 26.51 -14.91 33.78
CA VAL A 372 25.49 -15.55 32.91
C VAL A 372 26.19 -16.33 31.78
N GLU A 373 25.78 -17.58 31.55
CA GLU A 373 26.31 -18.40 30.45
C GLU A 373 25.59 -18.19 29.11
N HIS A 374 26.25 -18.64 28.04
CA HIS A 374 26.19 -18.00 26.74
C HIS A 374 25.04 -18.49 25.83
N ARG A 375 23.82 -17.97 26.04
CA ARG A 375 22.80 -17.92 24.96
C ARG A 375 21.78 -16.78 25.01
N ALA A 376 21.63 -16.10 26.17
CA ALA A 376 20.69 -14.99 26.34
C ALA A 376 21.29 -13.58 26.06
N LEU A 377 22.55 -13.50 25.61
CA LEU A 377 23.31 -12.25 25.61
C LEU A 377 22.76 -11.16 24.67
N ALA A 378 22.18 -11.55 23.52
CA ALA A 378 21.69 -10.60 22.51
C ALA A 378 20.50 -9.77 23.03
N ASP A 379 19.50 -10.41 23.61
CA ASP A 379 18.30 -9.77 24.17
C ASP A 379 18.60 -8.99 25.46
N GLY A 380 19.59 -9.44 26.23
CA GLY A 380 20.08 -8.74 27.43
C GLY A 380 20.81 -7.43 27.10
N LEU A 381 21.79 -7.47 26.19
CA LEU A 381 22.49 -6.26 25.75
C LEU A 381 21.53 -5.27 25.08
N TYR A 382 20.59 -5.74 24.26
CA TYR A 382 19.63 -4.87 23.57
C TYR A 382 18.77 -4.05 24.55
N LYS A 383 18.47 -4.58 25.74
CA LYS A 383 17.72 -3.89 26.80
C LYS A 383 18.60 -2.98 27.67
N LEU A 384 19.89 -3.29 27.81
CA LEU A 384 20.87 -2.46 28.53
C LEU A 384 21.33 -1.24 27.71
N LEU A 385 21.53 -1.41 26.39
CA LEU A 385 21.95 -0.34 25.47
C LEU A 385 20.88 0.76 25.30
N GLN A 386 19.62 0.52 25.68
CA GLN A 386 18.55 1.54 25.68
C GLN A 386 18.69 2.61 26.79
N ARG A 387 19.76 2.60 27.60
CA ARG A 387 19.92 3.54 28.73
C ARG A 387 20.90 4.70 28.53
N GLY A 388 21.85 4.61 27.57
CA GLY A 388 22.85 5.66 27.25
C GLY A 388 23.86 5.94 28.39
N GLU A 389 25.13 6.28 28.17
CA GLU A 389 25.97 6.54 26.98
C GLU A 389 27.43 6.10 27.34
N GLU A 390 28.45 6.00 26.48
CA GLU A 390 28.67 6.44 25.09
C GLU A 390 28.96 5.27 24.10
N ARG A 391 29.61 5.60 22.98
CA ARG A 391 30.28 4.79 21.96
C ARG A 391 30.66 3.35 22.34
N ALA A 392 30.07 2.40 21.61
CA ALA A 392 30.64 1.06 21.40
C ALA A 392 30.52 0.66 19.93
N SER A 393 31.67 0.48 19.25
CA SER A 393 31.76 -0.18 17.95
C SER A 393 32.17 -1.64 18.14
N LEU A 394 31.33 -2.58 17.74
CA LEU A 394 31.63 -4.01 17.81
C LEU A 394 32.36 -4.47 16.53
N GLU A 395 33.69 -4.50 16.56
CA GLU A 395 34.51 -5.13 15.51
C GLU A 395 34.72 -6.61 15.86
N LEU A 396 34.02 -7.51 15.16
CA LEU A 396 34.23 -8.96 15.32
C LEU A 396 35.43 -9.42 14.48
N ARG A 397 36.58 -9.60 15.11
CA ARG A 397 37.75 -10.28 14.50
C ARG A 397 37.79 -11.74 14.92
N PHE A 398 37.75 -12.63 13.94
CA PHE A 398 38.06 -14.05 14.13
C PHE A 398 39.58 -14.23 14.17
N PRO A 399 40.12 -15.11 15.03
CA PRO A 399 41.55 -15.43 15.03
C PRO A 399 41.94 -16.14 13.73
N ALA A 400 43.07 -15.76 13.15
CA ALA A 400 43.68 -16.49 12.05
C ALA A 400 44.26 -17.82 12.57
N GLY A 401 43.56 -18.92 12.33
CA GLY A 401 43.97 -20.27 12.70
C GLY A 401 42.95 -21.28 12.16
N GLY A 402 43.39 -22.17 11.27
CA GLY A 402 42.49 -22.98 10.45
C GLY A 402 41.75 -24.08 11.22
N ILE A 403 40.63 -24.50 10.64
CA ILE A 403 40.08 -25.86 10.80
C ILE A 403 40.12 -26.49 9.42
N ASP A 404 40.85 -27.60 9.28
CA ASP A 404 40.90 -28.39 8.06
C ASP A 404 39.60 -29.18 7.82
N GLY A 405 39.22 -29.28 6.54
CA GLY A 405 38.57 -30.46 5.92
C GLY A 405 37.17 -30.87 6.40
N GLY A 406 36.16 -30.70 5.53
CA GLY A 406 34.83 -31.26 5.87
C GLY A 406 33.67 -31.25 4.86
N GLY A 407 33.86 -31.01 3.56
CA GLY A 407 32.93 -31.42 2.48
C GLY A 407 31.50 -30.80 2.40
N GLY A 408 31.12 -30.36 1.19
CA GLY A 408 29.71 -30.20 0.80
C GLY A 408 29.33 -28.81 0.26
N ASP A 409 29.04 -28.76 -1.04
CA ASP A 409 28.22 -27.78 -1.79
C ASP A 409 28.47 -26.25 -1.66
N GLY A 410 28.79 -25.61 -2.79
CA GLY A 410 28.28 -24.27 -3.09
C GLY A 410 29.21 -23.06 -2.86
N ALA A 411 30.53 -23.18 -3.04
CA ALA A 411 31.41 -22.01 -3.04
C ALA A 411 31.15 -21.09 -4.26
N PRO A 412 31.01 -19.76 -4.09
CA PRO A 412 30.83 -18.83 -5.21
C PRO A 412 32.13 -18.67 -6.01
N GLU A 413 32.00 -18.68 -7.33
CA GLU A 413 33.13 -18.51 -8.26
C GLU A 413 33.53 -17.03 -8.34
N LEU A 414 34.73 -16.70 -7.83
CA LEU A 414 35.24 -15.33 -7.80
C LEU A 414 35.72 -14.88 -9.18
N LEU A 415 35.00 -13.93 -9.76
CA LEU A 415 35.44 -13.12 -10.91
C LEU A 415 36.47 -12.05 -10.44
N PRO A 416 37.12 -11.26 -11.33
CA PRO A 416 38.50 -10.80 -11.10
C PRO A 416 38.68 -9.86 -9.91
N ALA A 417 39.92 -9.84 -9.39
CA ALA A 417 40.31 -9.18 -8.14
C ALA A 417 39.81 -7.72 -8.00
N PRO A 418 39.42 -7.29 -6.79
CA PRO A 418 38.82 -5.98 -6.55
C PRO A 418 39.75 -4.84 -6.99
N GLY A 419 39.28 -4.03 -7.94
CA GLY A 419 39.96 -2.81 -8.35
C GLY A 419 39.86 -1.74 -7.26
N THR A 420 40.96 -1.04 -7.00
CA THR A 420 41.01 0.09 -6.07
C THR A 420 40.54 1.37 -6.74
N TRP A 421 39.43 1.95 -6.25
CA TRP A 421 38.90 3.22 -6.71
C TRP A 421 39.08 4.30 -5.61
N PRO A 422 39.21 5.59 -5.97
CA PRO A 422 39.31 6.66 -4.99
C PRO A 422 37.98 6.84 -4.26
N GLY A 423 37.85 6.20 -3.10
CA GLY A 423 36.63 6.20 -2.27
C GLY A 423 36.18 4.84 -1.74
N GLY A 424 36.84 3.74 -2.12
CA GLY A 424 36.54 2.42 -1.56
C GLY A 424 36.98 1.25 -2.43
N ALA A 425 36.74 0.04 -1.94
CA ALA A 425 36.84 -1.19 -2.73
C ALA A 425 35.44 -1.64 -3.17
N LEU A 426 35.34 -2.14 -4.40
CA LEU A 426 34.11 -2.69 -4.96
C LEU A 426 34.31 -4.18 -5.20
N GLU A 427 33.49 -5.03 -4.59
CA GLU A 427 33.51 -6.49 -4.79
C GLU A 427 32.28 -6.92 -5.59
N LEU A 428 32.49 -7.78 -6.60
CA LEU A 428 31.44 -8.41 -7.39
C LEU A 428 31.37 -9.89 -7.02
N ARG A 429 30.28 -10.32 -6.38
CA ARG A 429 30.06 -11.73 -6.01
C ARG A 429 28.99 -12.37 -6.86
N ARG A 430 29.29 -13.55 -7.42
CA ARG A 430 28.29 -14.43 -8.03
C ARG A 430 27.56 -15.20 -6.91
N THR A 431 26.29 -14.89 -6.69
CA THR A 431 25.45 -15.54 -5.68
C THR A 431 24.34 -16.32 -6.36
N ARG A 432 24.28 -17.63 -6.15
CA ARG A 432 23.21 -18.48 -6.68
C ARG A 432 21.97 -18.32 -5.80
N ILE A 433 20.88 -17.81 -6.36
CA ILE A 433 19.61 -17.64 -5.64
C ILE A 433 18.79 -18.91 -5.81
N ILE A 434 18.36 -19.51 -4.70
CA ILE A 434 17.34 -20.57 -4.72
C ILE A 434 15.97 -19.87 -4.88
N PRO A 435 15.20 -20.16 -5.94
CA PRO A 435 13.95 -19.46 -6.21
C PRO A 435 12.89 -19.71 -5.12
N GLY A 436 12.06 -18.69 -4.88
CA GLY A 436 10.91 -18.73 -3.97
C GLY A 436 9.59 -18.56 -4.74
N ALA A 437 8.46 -18.77 -4.06
CA ALA A 437 7.13 -18.69 -4.68
C ALA A 437 6.87 -17.32 -5.36
N GLY A 438 7.00 -17.28 -6.69
CA GLY A 438 6.82 -16.08 -7.53
C GLY A 438 7.85 -15.92 -8.67
N LEU A 439 9.01 -16.57 -8.59
CA LEU A 439 10.03 -16.66 -9.65
C LEU A 439 10.60 -18.08 -9.60
N GLN A 440 10.54 -18.88 -10.67
CA GLN A 440 11.04 -20.27 -10.64
C GLN A 440 12.43 -20.46 -11.28
N ALA A 441 12.88 -19.53 -12.12
CA ALA A 441 14.22 -19.54 -12.71
C ALA A 441 14.99 -18.27 -12.32
N ILE A 442 16.02 -18.40 -11.48
CA ILE A 442 17.09 -17.40 -11.34
C ILE A 442 18.40 -18.15 -11.52
N GLY A 443 19.08 -17.91 -12.65
CA GLY A 443 20.37 -18.55 -12.95
C GLY A 443 21.46 -18.08 -11.97
N ASP A 444 21.69 -16.77 -11.92
CA ASP A 444 22.77 -16.16 -11.16
C ASP A 444 22.44 -14.72 -10.71
N ALA A 445 22.86 -14.35 -9.51
CA ALA A 445 22.88 -12.96 -9.07
C ALA A 445 24.30 -12.42 -8.95
N LEU A 446 24.44 -11.11 -9.13
CA LEU A 446 25.67 -10.35 -8.96
C LEU A 446 25.49 -9.36 -7.81
N GLU A 447 26.01 -9.71 -6.64
CA GLU A 447 26.03 -8.81 -5.49
C GLU A 447 27.20 -7.82 -5.61
N LEU A 448 26.88 -6.54 -5.47
CA LEU A 448 27.85 -5.43 -5.52
C LEU A 448 28.07 -4.88 -4.11
N VAL A 449 29.17 -5.28 -3.48
CA VAL A 449 29.52 -4.84 -2.13
C VAL A 449 30.48 -3.64 -2.22
N GLY A 450 29.98 -2.47 -1.82
CA GLY A 450 30.78 -1.25 -1.71
C GLY A 450 31.38 -1.08 -0.32
N HIS A 451 32.69 -1.26 -0.18
CA HIS A 451 33.39 -1.06 1.08
C HIS A 451 33.88 0.39 1.23
N GLY A 452 33.25 1.14 2.13
CA GLY A 452 33.65 2.51 2.52
C GLY A 452 33.10 3.64 1.65
N PHE A 453 32.21 3.35 0.71
CA PHE A 453 31.71 4.30 -0.29
C PHE A 453 30.63 5.25 0.27
N VAL A 454 30.71 6.54 -0.09
CA VAL A 454 29.62 7.52 0.10
C VAL A 454 28.97 7.75 -1.27
N PRO A 455 27.65 7.56 -1.44
CA PRO A 455 27.02 7.55 -2.76
C PRO A 455 26.88 8.96 -3.35
N ALA A 456 27.89 9.39 -4.11
CA ALA A 456 27.87 10.61 -4.92
C ALA A 456 27.85 10.33 -6.44
N THR A 457 27.98 9.06 -6.85
CA THR A 457 28.09 8.64 -8.26
C THR A 457 27.20 7.43 -8.55
N ALA A 458 26.49 7.47 -9.68
CA ALA A 458 25.73 6.37 -10.21
C ALA A 458 26.65 5.30 -10.84
N LEU A 459 26.34 4.02 -10.60
CA LEU A 459 27.06 2.88 -11.19
C LEU A 459 26.24 2.32 -12.37
N ARG A 460 26.68 2.63 -13.60
CA ARG A 460 26.03 2.11 -14.81
C ARG A 460 26.59 0.74 -15.16
N PHE A 461 25.69 -0.20 -15.43
CA PHE A 461 26.01 -1.55 -15.90
C PHE A 461 25.42 -1.75 -17.29
N ALA A 462 25.97 -2.72 -18.01
CA ALA A 462 25.40 -3.26 -19.23
C ALA A 462 25.64 -4.78 -19.19
N ALA A 463 24.59 -5.56 -19.38
CA ALA A 463 24.68 -7.01 -19.49
C ALA A 463 24.30 -7.37 -20.94
N SER A 464 25.13 -8.18 -21.60
CA SER A 464 24.93 -8.51 -23.01
C SER A 464 25.14 -10.00 -23.27
N GLY A 465 24.07 -10.68 -23.67
CA GLY A 465 24.08 -12.07 -24.11
C GLY A 465 22.64 -12.53 -24.45
N PRO A 466 22.43 -13.45 -25.40
CA PRO A 466 21.10 -13.86 -25.86
C PRO A 466 20.27 -14.61 -24.79
N GLU A 467 20.89 -15.06 -23.70
CA GLU A 467 20.19 -15.72 -22.58
C GLU A 467 19.88 -14.81 -21.37
N TYR A 468 20.39 -13.58 -21.30
CA TYR A 468 20.16 -12.68 -20.17
C TYR A 468 19.06 -11.65 -20.49
N SER A 469 17.99 -11.64 -19.70
CA SER A 469 16.74 -10.95 -20.05
C SER A 469 16.40 -9.73 -19.20
N LEU A 470 16.71 -9.74 -17.90
CA LEU A 470 16.23 -8.69 -16.98
C LEU A 470 17.23 -8.41 -15.84
N LEU A 471 17.49 -7.13 -15.58
CA LEU A 471 18.21 -6.69 -14.39
C LEU A 471 17.21 -6.46 -13.25
N MET A 472 17.40 -7.15 -12.12
CA MET A 472 16.51 -7.04 -10.96
C MET A 472 17.27 -6.55 -9.73
N ARG A 473 16.69 -5.67 -8.91
CA ARG A 473 17.28 -5.21 -7.65
C ARG A 473 16.57 -5.82 -6.45
N HIS A 474 17.33 -6.27 -5.44
CA HIS A 474 16.75 -6.67 -4.15
C HIS A 474 16.40 -5.44 -3.29
N ASP A 475 15.16 -5.34 -2.81
CA ASP A 475 14.68 -4.21 -1.99
C ASP A 475 14.67 -4.49 -0.47
N GLY A 476 15.20 -5.64 -0.06
CA GLY A 476 15.14 -6.15 1.32
C GLY A 476 13.93 -7.04 1.61
N LYS A 477 12.99 -7.17 0.68
CA LYS A 477 11.87 -8.12 0.73
C LYS A 477 11.85 -9.10 -0.44
N GLY A 478 12.42 -8.72 -1.58
CA GLY A 478 12.60 -9.59 -2.73
C GLY A 478 13.21 -8.85 -3.92
N PHE A 479 13.35 -9.55 -5.05
CA PHE A 479 13.82 -8.95 -6.30
C PHE A 479 12.69 -8.22 -7.03
N LYS A 480 13.00 -7.06 -7.60
CA LYS A 480 12.10 -6.26 -8.44
C LYS A 480 12.77 -5.94 -9.78
N PRO A 481 12.04 -5.99 -10.91
CA PRO A 481 12.54 -5.47 -12.19
C PRO A 481 13.07 -4.04 -12.04
N MET A 482 14.15 -3.73 -12.75
CA MET A 482 14.60 -2.36 -12.98
C MET A 482 14.12 -1.85 -14.33
N ASP A 483 14.02 -0.52 -14.46
CA ASP A 483 13.69 0.12 -15.73
C ASP A 483 14.76 -0.21 -16.80
N VAL A 484 14.33 -0.84 -17.89
CA VAL A 484 15.20 -1.17 -19.04
C VAL A 484 15.44 0.09 -19.86
N VAL A 485 16.71 0.47 -20.03
CA VAL A 485 17.12 1.69 -20.75
C VAL A 485 17.71 1.30 -22.11
N GLU A 486 16.80 0.88 -23.01
CA GLU A 486 17.07 0.40 -24.38
C GLU A 486 17.96 -0.86 -24.51
N ALA A 487 17.64 -1.71 -25.48
CA ALA A 487 18.53 -2.73 -26.07
C ALA A 487 19.45 -3.52 -25.09
N GLY A 488 18.88 -4.08 -24.01
CA GLY A 488 19.61 -4.91 -23.04
C GLY A 488 20.49 -4.14 -22.04
N GLN A 489 20.43 -2.80 -22.02
CA GLN A 489 21.16 -1.98 -21.05
C GLN A 489 20.26 -1.56 -19.88
N ALA A 490 20.81 -1.61 -18.67
CA ALA A 490 20.09 -1.29 -17.44
C ALA A 490 21.04 -0.67 -16.40
N SER A 491 20.71 0.53 -15.91
CA SER A 491 21.55 1.33 -15.01
C SER A 491 21.00 1.37 -13.59
N CYS A 492 21.86 1.22 -12.56
CA CYS A 492 21.47 1.30 -11.15
C CYS A 492 22.15 2.48 -10.43
N ASP A 493 21.38 3.42 -9.91
CA ASP A 493 21.91 4.55 -9.13
C ASP A 493 22.18 4.19 -7.64
N ALA A 494 22.23 2.91 -7.27
CA ALA A 494 22.33 2.45 -5.88
C ALA A 494 23.17 1.18 -5.67
N PHE A 495 23.84 1.10 -4.53
CA PHE A 495 24.48 -0.11 -4.01
C PHE A 495 23.44 -1.14 -3.54
N GLY A 496 23.70 -2.43 -3.75
CA GLY A 496 22.85 -3.53 -3.30
C GLY A 496 23.02 -4.83 -4.11
N THR A 497 22.25 -5.85 -3.76
CA THR A 497 22.21 -7.12 -4.52
C THR A 497 21.41 -6.93 -5.81
N VAL A 498 22.01 -7.28 -6.94
CA VAL A 498 21.39 -7.21 -8.27
C VAL A 498 21.37 -8.64 -8.85
N ALA A 499 20.30 -9.02 -9.54
CA ALA A 499 20.20 -10.31 -10.22
C ALA A 499 20.09 -10.13 -11.72
N LEU A 500 20.69 -11.06 -12.47
CA LEU A 500 20.45 -11.21 -13.89
C LEU A 500 19.50 -12.39 -14.08
N LEU A 501 18.30 -12.11 -14.57
CA LEU A 501 17.38 -13.17 -14.92
C LEU A 501 17.91 -13.86 -16.18
N LEU A 502 18.23 -15.14 -16.04
CA LEU A 502 18.43 -16.04 -17.17
C LEU A 502 17.09 -16.74 -17.40
N ASP A 503 16.42 -16.27 -18.43
CA ASP A 503 15.21 -16.86 -18.96
C ASP A 503 15.61 -17.56 -20.27
N THR A 504 14.99 -18.69 -20.59
CA THR A 504 15.29 -19.51 -21.78
C THR A 504 14.04 -20.13 -22.42
N GLU A 505 12.88 -20.05 -21.78
CA GLU A 505 11.66 -20.73 -22.20
C GLU A 505 10.66 -19.69 -22.71
N PRO A 506 10.04 -19.87 -23.88
CA PRO A 506 8.97 -18.97 -24.31
C PRO A 506 7.70 -19.20 -23.47
N PRO A 507 6.81 -18.19 -23.37
CA PRO A 507 5.52 -18.34 -22.69
C PRO A 507 4.73 -19.55 -23.18
N SER A 508 4.00 -20.19 -22.27
CA SER A 508 3.06 -21.27 -22.59
C SER A 508 1.65 -20.72 -22.85
N ILE A 509 0.99 -21.23 -23.90
CA ILE A 509 -0.40 -20.90 -24.25
C ILE A 509 -1.23 -22.18 -24.12
N GLY A 510 -2.33 -22.12 -23.37
CA GLY A 510 -3.22 -23.24 -23.11
C GLY A 510 -4.07 -23.70 -24.31
N GLU A 511 -4.81 -24.79 -24.10
CA GLU A 511 -5.81 -25.29 -25.05
C GLU A 511 -7.17 -24.59 -24.91
N LEU A 512 -7.99 -24.73 -25.95
CA LEU A 512 -9.43 -24.49 -25.91
C LEU A 512 -10.15 -25.82 -26.23
N ASP A 513 -11.32 -26.05 -25.65
CA ASP A 513 -12.09 -27.26 -25.90
C ASP A 513 -12.55 -27.34 -27.37
N LEU A 514 -12.10 -28.39 -28.06
CA LEU A 514 -12.49 -28.69 -29.44
C LEU A 514 -13.71 -29.62 -29.46
N ASP A 515 -14.70 -29.30 -30.30
CA ASP A 515 -15.79 -30.21 -30.62
C ASP A 515 -15.26 -31.46 -31.33
N PRO A 516 -15.49 -32.68 -30.81
CA PRO A 516 -14.91 -33.90 -31.37
C PRO A 516 -15.38 -34.25 -32.80
N ALA A 517 -16.47 -33.65 -33.28
CA ALA A 517 -17.02 -33.93 -34.61
C ALA A 517 -16.44 -33.01 -35.69
N THR A 518 -16.12 -31.76 -35.37
CA THR A 518 -15.55 -30.78 -36.31
C THR A 518 -14.06 -30.50 -36.10
N GLY A 519 -13.51 -30.78 -34.92
CA GLY A 519 -12.14 -30.39 -34.54
C GLY A 519 -11.99 -28.90 -34.26
N ARG A 520 -13.09 -28.17 -34.01
CA ARG A 520 -13.12 -26.70 -33.84
C ARG A 520 -13.63 -26.27 -32.48
N VAL A 521 -13.27 -25.06 -32.06
CA VAL A 521 -13.88 -24.43 -30.88
C VAL A 521 -15.26 -23.89 -31.27
N LEU A 522 -16.32 -24.39 -30.65
CA LEU A 522 -17.68 -23.88 -30.88
C LEU A 522 -17.97 -22.67 -30.00
N VAL A 523 -18.39 -21.57 -30.61
CA VAL A 523 -18.82 -20.36 -29.90
C VAL A 523 -20.33 -20.20 -30.07
N HIS A 524 -21.07 -20.47 -29.00
CA HIS A 524 -22.53 -20.46 -29.03
C HIS A 524 -23.10 -19.05 -28.86
N TYR A 525 -24.10 -18.73 -29.68
CA TYR A 525 -24.94 -17.55 -29.51
C TYR A 525 -25.83 -17.70 -28.28
N ARG A 526 -25.92 -16.64 -27.48
CA ARG A 526 -26.73 -16.57 -26.25
C ARG A 526 -27.98 -15.70 -26.41
N GLY A 527 -28.17 -15.09 -27.58
CA GLY A 527 -29.23 -14.10 -27.81
C GLY A 527 -28.86 -12.71 -27.29
N PRO A 528 -29.63 -11.67 -27.69
CA PRO A 528 -29.61 -10.40 -26.99
C PRO A 528 -30.19 -10.62 -25.60
N THR A 529 -29.34 -10.46 -24.58
CA THR A 529 -29.73 -10.57 -23.17
C THR A 529 -29.24 -9.33 -22.42
N GLU A 530 -29.96 -8.96 -21.37
CA GLU A 530 -29.61 -7.84 -20.51
C GLU A 530 -29.78 -8.23 -19.04
N SER A 531 -29.03 -7.57 -18.16
CA SER A 531 -29.24 -7.59 -16.71
C SER A 531 -29.47 -6.16 -16.26
N HIS A 532 -30.63 -5.87 -15.66
CA HIS A 532 -31.01 -4.53 -15.20
C HIS A 532 -30.87 -3.42 -16.28
N GLY A 533 -31.17 -3.73 -17.55
CA GLY A 533 -31.01 -2.80 -18.68
C GLY A 533 -29.57 -2.62 -19.18
N VAL A 534 -28.60 -3.38 -18.64
CA VAL A 534 -27.22 -3.42 -19.13
C VAL A 534 -27.05 -4.62 -20.07
N PRO A 535 -26.58 -4.44 -21.32
CA PRO A 535 -26.44 -5.52 -22.28
C PRO A 535 -25.34 -6.52 -21.89
N LEU A 536 -25.61 -7.80 -22.12
CA LEU A 536 -24.69 -8.91 -21.90
C LEU A 536 -24.09 -9.43 -23.24
N PRO A 537 -22.97 -10.18 -23.20
CA PRO A 537 -22.38 -10.77 -24.41
C PRO A 537 -23.36 -11.67 -25.16
N GLN A 538 -23.55 -11.38 -26.45
CA GLN A 538 -24.39 -12.21 -27.33
C GLN A 538 -23.73 -13.54 -27.70
N TRP A 539 -22.43 -13.70 -27.45
CA TRP A 539 -21.63 -14.88 -27.73
C TRP A 539 -20.99 -15.40 -26.45
N GLN A 540 -20.85 -16.71 -26.30
CA GLN A 540 -20.14 -17.33 -25.18
C GLN A 540 -18.69 -16.81 -25.11
N PRO A 541 -18.25 -16.14 -24.02
CA PRO A 541 -16.86 -15.76 -23.87
C PRO A 541 -15.99 -17.01 -23.75
N LEU A 542 -14.77 -16.93 -24.29
CA LEU A 542 -13.77 -17.99 -24.15
C LEU A 542 -12.67 -17.57 -23.16
N GLN A 543 -11.99 -18.55 -22.60
CA GLN A 543 -10.89 -18.37 -21.64
C GLN A 543 -9.78 -19.35 -21.99
N LEU A 544 -8.53 -18.89 -21.99
CA LEU A 544 -7.35 -19.73 -22.06
C LEU A 544 -6.30 -19.26 -21.04
N SER A 545 -5.45 -20.18 -20.59
CA SER A 545 -4.27 -19.82 -19.80
C SER A 545 -3.16 -19.30 -20.71
N VAL A 546 -2.43 -18.30 -20.23
CA VAL A 546 -1.14 -17.88 -20.78
C VAL A 546 -0.19 -17.63 -19.61
N LEU A 547 0.71 -18.60 -19.40
CA LEU A 547 1.64 -18.67 -18.29
C LEU A 547 3.06 -18.48 -18.81
N ASP A 548 3.82 -17.60 -18.16
CA ASP A 548 5.25 -17.49 -18.33
C ASP A 548 5.98 -17.79 -17.01
N LEU A 549 7.01 -18.63 -17.06
CA LEU A 549 7.78 -19.06 -15.88
C LEU A 549 9.09 -18.27 -15.68
N GLY A 550 9.42 -17.41 -16.64
CA GLY A 550 10.69 -16.68 -16.74
C GLY A 550 10.53 -15.20 -16.47
N SER A 551 10.73 -14.38 -17.51
CA SER A 551 10.77 -12.91 -17.43
C SER A 551 9.40 -12.23 -17.23
N GLY A 552 8.31 -12.97 -17.40
CA GLY A 552 6.95 -12.48 -17.33
C GLY A 552 6.47 -11.85 -18.64
N LEU A 553 5.15 -11.67 -18.75
CA LEU A 553 4.53 -11.07 -19.93
C LEU A 553 4.40 -9.54 -19.80
N PRO A 554 4.49 -8.78 -20.91
CA PRO A 554 4.29 -7.33 -20.91
C PRO A 554 2.88 -6.95 -20.45
N GLU A 555 2.71 -5.74 -19.93
CA GLU A 555 1.43 -5.29 -19.34
C GLU A 555 0.27 -5.28 -20.34
N THR A 556 0.58 -5.14 -21.63
CA THR A 556 -0.39 -5.22 -22.74
C THR A 556 -0.96 -6.61 -22.95
N GLY A 557 -0.35 -7.64 -22.35
CA GLY A 557 -0.68 -9.05 -22.55
C GLY A 557 -0.34 -9.58 -23.95
N PRO A 558 -0.77 -10.81 -24.25
CA PRO A 558 -0.60 -11.44 -25.57
C PRO A 558 -1.28 -10.66 -26.69
N LEU A 559 -0.67 -10.68 -27.88
CA LEU A 559 -1.31 -10.24 -29.10
C LEU A 559 -2.32 -11.31 -29.55
N VAL A 560 -3.56 -10.90 -29.80
CA VAL A 560 -4.58 -11.79 -30.37
C VAL A 560 -5.02 -11.26 -31.72
N LEU A 561 -5.10 -12.15 -32.71
CA LEU A 561 -5.59 -11.88 -34.04
C LEU A 561 -6.87 -12.70 -34.29
N LEU A 562 -7.93 -12.05 -34.76
CA LEU A 562 -9.12 -12.69 -35.31
C LEU A 562 -9.15 -12.39 -36.81
N ASP A 563 -9.15 -13.43 -37.65
CA ASP A 563 -9.02 -13.35 -39.12
C ASP A 563 -7.81 -12.49 -39.56
N GLY A 564 -6.69 -12.64 -38.85
CA GLY A 564 -5.45 -11.88 -39.08
C GLY A 564 -5.51 -10.40 -38.65
N LYS A 565 -6.59 -9.93 -38.01
CA LYS A 565 -6.73 -8.57 -37.49
C LYS A 565 -6.62 -8.54 -35.98
N ARG A 566 -5.88 -7.57 -35.43
CA ARG A 566 -5.73 -7.41 -33.98
C ARG A 566 -7.09 -7.27 -33.27
N TRP A 567 -7.34 -8.15 -32.30
CA TRP A 567 -8.57 -8.18 -31.51
C TRP A 567 -8.31 -7.62 -30.10
N PRO A 568 -9.20 -6.77 -29.54
CA PRO A 568 -9.09 -6.30 -28.17
C PRO A 568 -9.45 -7.43 -27.19
N VAL A 569 -8.55 -7.71 -26.24
CA VAL A 569 -8.67 -8.84 -25.30
C VAL A 569 -8.34 -8.43 -23.87
N ARG A 570 -9.03 -9.04 -22.89
CA ARG A 570 -8.80 -8.78 -21.47
C ARG A 570 -7.78 -9.79 -20.93
N TYR A 571 -6.56 -9.34 -20.65
CA TYR A 571 -5.53 -10.16 -20.01
C TYR A 571 -5.50 -9.92 -18.50
N ASP A 572 -5.70 -10.99 -17.72
CA ASP A 572 -5.66 -11.06 -16.27
C ASP A 572 -4.36 -11.78 -15.87
N GLY A 573 -3.25 -11.03 -15.90
CA GLY A 573 -1.91 -11.57 -15.67
C GLY A 573 -1.66 -12.07 -14.25
N GLU A 574 -2.38 -11.58 -13.24
CA GLU A 574 -2.32 -12.13 -11.87
C GLU A 574 -2.91 -13.53 -11.76
N ARG A 575 -3.74 -13.94 -12.73
CA ARG A 575 -4.32 -15.28 -12.85
C ARG A 575 -3.88 -16.03 -14.09
N GLU A 576 -2.82 -15.55 -14.76
CA GLU A 576 -2.23 -16.17 -15.97
C GLU A 576 -3.30 -16.45 -17.04
N ARG A 577 -4.28 -15.54 -17.18
CA ARG A 577 -5.54 -15.82 -17.87
C ARG A 577 -5.84 -14.79 -18.95
N LEU A 578 -6.15 -15.28 -20.15
CA LEU A 578 -6.63 -14.47 -21.26
C LEU A 578 -8.14 -14.69 -21.44
N LEU A 579 -8.90 -13.60 -21.35
CA LEU A 579 -10.36 -13.57 -21.49
C LEU A 579 -10.74 -12.98 -22.86
N LEU A 580 -11.35 -13.83 -23.68
CA LEU A 580 -11.87 -13.52 -25.00
C LEU A 580 -13.36 -13.15 -24.87
N ASP A 581 -13.58 -11.92 -24.43
CA ASP A 581 -14.90 -11.29 -24.42
C ASP A 581 -15.23 -10.72 -25.82
N TRP A 582 -16.40 -11.05 -26.36
CA TRP A 582 -16.85 -10.62 -27.67
C TRP A 582 -17.53 -9.25 -27.62
N PHE A 583 -16.79 -8.22 -27.16
CA PHE A 583 -17.30 -6.85 -26.98
C PHE A 583 -17.86 -6.25 -28.28
N VAL A 584 -17.23 -6.56 -29.40
CA VAL A 584 -17.80 -6.44 -30.75
C VAL A 584 -18.19 -7.85 -31.17
N ALA A 585 -19.46 -8.09 -31.49
CA ALA A 585 -19.92 -9.42 -31.89
C ALA A 585 -19.33 -9.80 -33.27
N PRO A 586 -18.57 -10.91 -33.39
CA PRO A 586 -18.21 -11.46 -34.69
C PRO A 586 -19.47 -11.89 -35.46
N GLN A 587 -19.31 -12.03 -36.78
CA GLN A 587 -20.38 -12.60 -37.60
C GLN A 587 -20.53 -14.11 -37.29
N PRO A 588 -21.71 -14.71 -37.50
CA PRO A 588 -21.83 -16.16 -37.48
C PRO A 588 -21.01 -16.77 -38.63
N GLY A 589 -20.28 -17.86 -38.36
CA GLY A 589 -19.43 -18.52 -39.35
C GLY A 589 -18.10 -19.01 -38.79
N LEU A 590 -17.16 -19.28 -39.71
CA LEU A 590 -15.81 -19.72 -39.39
C LEU A 590 -14.84 -18.54 -39.30
N HIS A 591 -14.03 -18.55 -38.25
CA HIS A 591 -13.02 -17.53 -37.97
C HIS A 591 -11.71 -18.18 -37.55
N SER A 592 -10.58 -17.59 -37.93
CA SER A 592 -9.27 -18.00 -37.41
C SER A 592 -8.88 -17.14 -36.20
N LEU A 593 -8.54 -17.79 -35.09
CA LEU A 593 -8.00 -17.14 -33.90
C LEU A 593 -6.52 -17.49 -33.79
N GLU A 594 -5.65 -16.51 -33.67
CA GLU A 594 -4.24 -16.68 -33.35
C GLU A 594 -3.91 -15.91 -32.07
N VAL A 595 -3.26 -16.57 -31.12
CA VAL A 595 -2.75 -15.97 -29.89
C VAL A 595 -1.23 -16.04 -29.94
N ILE A 596 -0.57 -14.90 -29.78
CA ILE A 596 0.88 -14.75 -29.80
C ILE A 596 1.29 -14.14 -28.46
N ALA A 597 2.05 -14.90 -27.68
CA ALA A 597 2.56 -14.48 -26.37
C ALA A 597 4.06 -14.22 -26.49
N THR A 598 4.49 -12.99 -26.18
CA THR A 598 5.90 -12.59 -26.16
C THR A 598 6.26 -12.14 -24.75
N ASP A 599 7.29 -12.71 -24.14
CA ASP A 599 7.77 -12.35 -22.80
C ASP A 599 8.53 -11.00 -22.80
N LEU A 600 8.97 -10.55 -21.61
CA LEU A 600 9.81 -9.35 -21.47
C LEU A 600 11.25 -9.56 -21.98
N ALA A 601 11.68 -10.79 -22.22
CA ALA A 601 12.96 -11.14 -22.86
C ALA A 601 12.91 -11.13 -24.41
N GLY A 602 11.73 -11.02 -25.01
CA GLY A 602 11.50 -11.11 -26.45
C GLY A 602 11.33 -12.54 -27.01
N ARG A 603 11.20 -13.59 -26.18
CA ARG A 603 10.84 -14.94 -26.65
C ARG A 603 9.35 -14.99 -26.90
N GLN A 604 8.99 -15.79 -27.90
CA GLN A 604 7.62 -15.83 -28.40
C GLN A 604 7.14 -17.27 -28.56
N SER A 605 5.88 -17.50 -28.19
CA SER A 605 5.09 -18.63 -28.65
C SER A 605 3.84 -18.14 -29.38
N SER A 606 3.28 -19.00 -30.22
CA SER A 606 2.04 -18.74 -30.95
C SER A 606 1.19 -19.99 -31.00
N ARG A 607 -0.13 -19.81 -30.98
CA ARG A 607 -1.12 -20.89 -31.08
C ARG A 607 -2.32 -20.44 -31.88
N SER A 608 -2.82 -21.31 -32.75
CA SER A 608 -3.94 -21.02 -33.65
C SER A 608 -5.10 -21.98 -33.42
N PHE A 609 -6.32 -21.47 -33.53
CA PHE A 609 -7.57 -22.22 -33.39
C PHE A 609 -8.54 -21.88 -34.53
N GLU A 610 -9.29 -22.85 -35.03
CA GLU A 610 -10.51 -22.58 -35.81
C GLU A 610 -11.69 -22.39 -34.85
N LEU A 611 -12.35 -21.24 -34.93
CA LEU A 611 -13.58 -20.95 -34.19
C LEU A 611 -14.80 -21.09 -35.13
N GLU A 612 -15.89 -21.68 -34.65
CA GLU A 612 -17.17 -21.71 -35.35
C GLU A 612 -18.27 -21.04 -34.51
N PHE A 613 -18.70 -19.86 -34.95
CA PHE A 613 -19.72 -19.04 -34.31
C PHE A 613 -21.12 -19.48 -34.76
N ARG A 614 -21.80 -20.26 -33.92
CA ARG A 614 -23.11 -20.88 -34.21
C ARG A 614 -24.27 -20.14 -33.52
N ARG A 615 -25.26 -19.74 -34.32
CA ARG A 615 -26.55 -19.20 -33.84
C ARG A 615 -27.51 -20.29 -33.40
#